data_AF-A0A7S2AWW8-F1
#
_entry.id   AF-A0A7S2AWW8-F1
#
_cell.length_a   1.000
_cell.length_b   1.000
_cell.length_c   1.000
_cell.angle_alpha   90.00
_cell.angle_beta   90.00
_cell.angle_gamma   90.00
#
_symmetry.space_group_name_H-M   'P 1'
#
loop_
_entity.id
_entity.type
_entity.pdbx_description
1 polymer ?
#
loop_
_entity_poly.entity_id
_entity_poly.type
_entity_poly.pdbx_seq_one_letter_code
_entity_poly.pdbx_strand_id
1 'polypeptide(L)'
;ALAIERAAPDLPKRLIGKNVYSLNIGSLVADTRYRGDFEDRIKKLLDEVSNREDVILFIDELHLLMGAGSAGEEGGGMDMGNLLKPSLARGELCCIGATTIDEYR
;
A
#
# COMPACT_ATOMS: atom_id res chain seq x y z
N ALA A 1 -14.26 -0.21 -0.02
CA ALA A 1 -13.74 -0.49 1.33
C ALA A 1 -14.14 -1.91 1.68
N LEU A 2 -13.18 -2.80 1.92
CA LEU A 2 -13.48 -4.11 2.46
C LEU A 2 -13.68 -3.87 3.97
N ALA A 3 -14.89 -3.48 4.38
CA ALA A 3 -15.20 -3.57 5.80
C ALA A 3 -14.94 -5.02 6.18
N ILE A 4 -14.11 -5.29 7.20
CA ILE A 4 -14.01 -6.64 7.77
C ILE A 4 -15.41 -6.97 8.25
N GLU A 5 -16.16 -7.63 7.37
CA GLU A 5 -17.56 -7.87 7.58
C GLU A 5 -17.64 -8.97 8.65
N ARG A 6 -18.06 -8.52 9.83
CA ARG A 6 -18.69 -9.30 10.89
C ARG A 6 -17.81 -10.33 11.59
N ALA A 7 -17.34 -9.90 12.77
CA ALA A 7 -17.52 -10.65 14.02
C ALA A 7 -17.25 -12.16 13.93
N ALA A 8 -16.06 -12.55 13.47
CA ALA A 8 -15.53 -13.84 13.88
C ALA A 8 -15.34 -13.77 15.41
N PRO A 9 -15.85 -14.73 16.20
CA PRO A 9 -15.69 -14.74 17.65
C PRO A 9 -14.21 -14.74 18.09
N ASP A 10 -13.30 -15.06 17.18
CA ASP A 10 -11.85 -15.12 17.40
C ASP A 10 -11.07 -13.93 16.83
N LEU A 11 -11.74 -12.83 16.45
CA LEU A 11 -11.02 -11.66 15.94
C LEU A 11 -10.14 -11.06 17.05
N PRO A 12 -8.81 -10.92 16.85
CA PRO A 12 -7.93 -10.29 17.82
C PRO A 12 -8.44 -8.90 18.20
N LYS A 13 -8.42 -8.57 19.50
CA LYS A 13 -8.89 -7.27 20.02
C LYS A 13 -8.25 -6.06 19.32
N ARG A 14 -7.03 -6.21 18.79
CA ARG A 14 -6.30 -5.18 18.05
C ARG A 14 -6.91 -4.84 16.67
N LEU A 15 -7.69 -5.75 16.09
CA LEU A 15 -8.33 -5.59 14.78
C LEU A 15 -9.79 -5.13 14.87
N ILE A 16 -10.38 -5.16 16.07
CA ILE A 16 -11.76 -4.68 16.28
C ILE A 16 -11.81 -3.18 16.02
N GLY A 17 -12.77 -2.76 15.18
CA GLY A 17 -12.96 -1.35 14.82
C GLY A 17 -11.96 -0.81 13.80
N LYS A 18 -11.10 -1.65 13.21
CA LYS A 18 -10.23 -1.26 12.10
C LYS A 18 -10.98 -1.32 10.76
N ASN A 19 -10.69 -0.37 9.89
CA ASN A 19 -11.18 -0.24 8.52
C ASN A 19 -10.10 -0.71 7.53
N VAL A 20 -10.43 -1.67 6.67
CA VAL A 20 -9.50 -2.13 5.62
C VAL A 20 -9.81 -1.43 4.29
N TYR A 21 -8.81 -0.74 3.75
CA TYR A 21 -8.88 -0.10 2.45
C TYR A 21 -7.95 -0.83 1.48
N SER A 22 -8.48 -1.23 0.33
CA SER A 22 -7.66 -1.80 -0.74
C SER A 22 -7.11 -0.66 -1.61
N LEU A 23 -5.79 -0.69 -1.83
CA LEU A 23 -5.09 0.19 -2.75
C LEU A 23 -4.93 -0.51 -4.09
N ASN A 24 -5.59 0.00 -5.13
CA ASN A 24 -5.38 -0.44 -6.50
C ASN A 24 -4.36 0.46 -7.18
N ILE A 25 -3.13 -0.05 -7.33
CA ILE A 25 -2.02 0.70 -7.94
C ILE A 25 -2.22 0.84 -9.45
N GLY A 26 -2.72 -0.21 -10.11
CA GLY A 26 -3.00 -0.17 -11.56
C GLY A 26 -3.96 0.95 -11.96
N SER A 27 -4.99 1.21 -11.14
CA SER A 27 -5.91 2.34 -11.35
C SER A 27 -5.25 3.71 -11.14
N LEU A 28 -4.29 3.81 -10.23
CA LEU A 28 -3.59 5.07 -9.96
C LEU A 28 -2.60 5.43 -11.07
N VAL A 29 -1.96 4.43 -11.69
CA VAL A 29 -1.03 4.63 -12.81
C VAL A 29 -1.77 4.95 -14.11
N ALA A 30 -2.91 4.29 -14.37
CA ALA A 30 -3.68 4.46 -15.61
C ALA A 30 -4.27 5.87 -15.80
N ASP A 31 -4.50 6.61 -14.70
CA ASP A 31 -5.13 7.93 -14.70
C ASP A 31 -4.11 9.10 -14.65
N THR A 32 -2.81 8.80 -14.52
CA THR A 32 -1.76 9.82 -14.44
C THR A 32 -0.98 9.94 -15.74
N ARG A 33 -1.04 11.13 -16.36
CA ARG A 33 -0.26 11.47 -17.57
C ARG A 33 1.23 11.71 -17.27
N TYR A 34 1.59 11.96 -16.01
CA TYR A 34 2.94 12.26 -15.56
C TYR A 34 3.28 11.47 -14.29
N ARG A 35 4.48 10.88 -14.28
CA ARG A 35 5.00 10.10 -13.16
C ARG A 35 5.02 10.85 -11.82
N GLY A 36 5.34 12.14 -11.84
CA GLY A 36 5.36 12.97 -10.62
C GLY A 36 3.99 13.09 -9.94
N ASP A 37 2.91 13.13 -10.73
CA ASP A 37 1.54 13.21 -10.20
C ASP A 37 1.15 11.93 -9.44
N PHE A 38 1.65 10.78 -9.89
CA PHE A 38 1.45 9.50 -9.22
C PHE A 38 2.20 9.46 -7.87
N GLU A 39 3.44 9.95 -7.84
CA GLU A 39 4.27 10.05 -6.63
C GLU A 39 3.57 10.92 -5.57
N ASP A 40 3.09 12.09 -5.98
CA ASP A 40 2.39 13.03 -5.11
C ASP A 40 1.05 12.48 -4.60
N ARG A 41 0.31 11.74 -5.43
CA ARG A 41 -0.95 11.08 -5.01
C ARG A 41 -0.71 10.00 -3.97
N ILE A 42 0.28 9.12 -4.19
CA ILE A 42 0.65 8.09 -3.22
C ILE A 42 1.12 8.72 -1.92
N LYS A 43 1.97 9.75 -1.99
CA LYS A 43 2.46 10.44 -0.80
C LYS A 43 1.31 11.02 0.03
N LYS A 44 0.36 11.73 -0.60
CA LYS A 44 -0.83 12.28 0.08
C LYS A 44 -1.69 11.17 0.72
N LEU A 45 -1.87 10.05 0.02
CA LEU A 45 -2.63 8.92 0.55
C LEU A 45 -1.92 8.31 1.78
N LEU A 46 -0.61 8.12 1.70
CA LEU A 46 0.17 7.58 2.82
C LEU A 46 0.18 8.52 4.01
N ASP A 47 0.27 9.83 3.79
CA ASP A 47 0.17 10.83 4.84
C ASP A 47 -1.22 10.80 5.51
N GLU A 48 -2.30 10.66 4.74
CA GLU A 48 -3.67 10.54 5.28
C GLU A 48 -3.84 9.27 6.12
N VAL A 49 -3.37 8.13 5.61
CA VAL A 49 -3.50 6.83 6.27
C VAL A 49 -2.60 6.73 7.51
N SER A 50 -1.38 7.29 7.47
CA SER A 50 -0.45 7.25 8.61
C SER A 50 -0.94 8.07 9.80
N ASN A 51 -1.87 9.02 9.58
CA ASN A 51 -2.52 9.79 10.65
C ASN A 51 -3.76 9.07 11.23
N ARG A 52 -4.11 7.88 10.72
CA ARG A 52 -5.30 7.12 11.13
C ARG A 52 -4.92 5.77 11.70
N GLU A 53 -4.99 5.66 13.02
CA GLU A 53 -4.76 4.38 13.69
C GLU A 53 -5.83 3.33 13.35
N ASP A 54 -7.04 3.74 12.97
CA ASP A 54 -8.13 2.83 12.65
C ASP A 54 -8.03 2.19 11.26
N VAL A 55 -6.98 2.48 10.49
CA VAL A 55 -6.86 2.02 9.09
C VAL A 55 -5.84 0.90 8.95
N ILE A 56 -6.20 -0.09 8.12
CA ILE A 56 -5.29 -1.09 7.57
C ILE A 56 -5.32 -0.95 6.05
N LEU A 57 -4.18 -0.68 5.44
CA LEU A 57 -4.05 -0.60 3.99
C LEU A 57 -3.75 -1.97 3.41
N PHE A 58 -4.59 -2.47 2.50
CA PHE A 58 -4.36 -3.71 1.77
C PHE A 58 -3.80 -3.42 0.38
N ILE A 59 -2.68 -4.03 0.02
CA ILE A 59 -1.94 -3.80 -1.22
C ILE A 59 -1.77 -5.16 -1.90
N ASP A 60 -2.52 -5.44 -2.96
CA ASP A 60 -2.58 -6.78 -3.56
C ASP A 60 -1.32 -7.17 -4.33
N GLU A 61 -0.64 -6.17 -4.92
CA GLU A 61 0.62 -6.35 -5.66
C GLU A 61 1.67 -5.41 -5.06
N LEU A 62 2.15 -5.76 -3.87
CA LEU A 62 3.11 -4.95 -3.12
C LEU A 62 4.40 -4.70 -3.93
N HIS A 63 4.79 -5.66 -4.76
CA HIS A 63 5.95 -5.56 -5.64
C HIS A 63 5.83 -4.42 -6.65
N LEU A 64 4.63 -3.95 -7.02
CA LEU A 64 4.49 -2.77 -7.89
C LEU A 64 4.95 -1.48 -7.21
N LEU A 65 4.84 -1.39 -5.87
CA LEU A 65 5.38 -0.25 -5.11
C LEU A 65 6.88 -0.40 -4.84
N MET A 66 7.37 -1.63 -4.71
CA MET A 66 8.79 -1.89 -4.42
C MET A 66 9.67 -1.97 -5.67
N GLY A 67 9.07 -2.35 -6.79
CA GLY A 67 9.75 -2.99 -7.91
C GLY A 67 9.36 -2.45 -9.29
N ALA A 68 8.68 -1.30 -9.37
CA ALA A 68 8.53 -0.58 -10.64
C ALA A 68 9.87 -0.28 -11.33
N GLY A 69 11.04 -0.59 -10.71
CA GLY A 69 12.39 -0.41 -11.25
C GLY A 69 13.15 -1.64 -11.70
N SER A 70 12.57 -2.83 -11.67
CA SER A 70 13.36 -4.05 -11.90
C SER A 70 12.75 -5.07 -12.86
N ALA A 71 11.68 -4.77 -13.57
CA ALA A 71 11.10 -5.69 -14.54
C ALA A 71 10.75 -4.97 -15.85
N GLY A 72 11.66 -5.06 -16.82
CA GLY A 72 11.38 -4.72 -18.22
C GLY A 72 12.20 -3.54 -18.74
N GLU A 73 12.80 -3.76 -19.90
CA GLU A 73 13.57 -2.81 -20.70
C GLU A 73 12.74 -1.56 -21.04
N GLU A 74 12.66 -0.58 -20.14
CA GLU A 74 12.35 0.84 -20.42
C GLU A 74 12.50 1.67 -19.13
N GLY A 75 13.72 2.16 -18.90
CA GLY A 75 14.04 3.37 -18.16
C GLY A 75 13.21 3.77 -16.94
N GLY A 76 13.63 3.29 -15.77
CA GLY A 76 13.53 4.05 -14.52
C GLY A 76 12.27 3.76 -13.71
N GLY A 77 12.37 2.85 -12.77
CA GLY A 77 11.30 2.64 -11.81
C GLY A 77 11.25 3.58 -10.65
N MET A 78 10.05 3.68 -10.11
CA MET A 78 9.71 4.42 -8.92
C MET A 78 10.08 3.59 -7.70
N ASP A 79 11.11 3.99 -6.95
CA ASP A 79 11.43 3.37 -5.66
C ASP A 79 10.53 3.98 -4.57
N MET A 80 9.23 3.67 -4.64
CA MET A 80 8.27 4.07 -3.60
C MET A 80 8.52 3.34 -2.27
N GLY A 81 9.34 2.29 -2.28
CA GLY A 81 9.81 1.62 -1.07
C GLY A 81 10.46 2.59 -0.08
N ASN A 82 11.19 3.61 -0.56
CA ASN A 82 11.80 4.61 0.32
C ASN A 82 10.78 5.56 0.99
N LEU A 83 9.59 5.72 0.41
CA LEU A 83 8.50 6.48 1.03
C LEU A 83 7.79 5.67 2.12
N LEU A 84 7.65 4.36 1.92
CA LEU A 84 6.95 3.46 2.85
C LEU A 84 7.81 3.02 4.04
N LYS A 85 9.11 2.76 3.82
CA LYS A 85 10.05 2.24 4.85
C LYS A 85 10.00 3.03 6.17
N PRO A 86 10.02 4.38 6.19
CA PRO A 86 10.03 5.13 7.44
C PRO A 86 8.73 4.96 8.25
N SER A 87 7.57 5.08 7.59
CA SER A 87 6.26 4.96 8.26
C SER A 87 5.99 3.53 8.75
N LEU A 88 6.46 2.53 8.00
CA LEU A 88 6.46 1.13 8.43
C LEU A 88 7.37 0.89 9.64
N ALA A 89 8.60 1.42 9.61
CA ALA A 89 9.56 1.25 10.70
C ALA A 89 9.12 1.92 12.01
N ARG A 90 8.40 3.05 11.93
CA ARG A 90 7.82 3.73 13.10
C ARG A 90 6.51 3.10 13.58
N GLY A 91 5.90 2.22 12.80
CA GLY A 91 4.61 1.61 13.11
C GLY A 91 3.40 2.54 12.92
N GLU A 92 3.58 3.66 12.20
CA GLU A 92 2.53 4.63 11.87
C GLU A 92 1.63 4.12 10.74
N LEU A 93 2.18 3.30 9.85
CA LEU A 93 1.44 2.67 8.76
C LEU A 93 1.19 1.19 9.08
N CYS A 94 -0.08 0.81 9.21
CA CYS A 94 -0.48 -0.59 9.24
C CYS A 94 -0.94 -1.02 7.84
N CYS A 95 -0.23 -1.97 7.23
CA CYS A 95 -0.62 -2.50 5.92
C CYS A 95 -0.47 -4.02 5.84
N ILE A 96 -1.21 -4.60 4.90
CA ILE A 96 -1.12 -6.00 4.49
C ILE A 96 -0.75 -5.96 2.99
N GLY A 97 0.43 -6.49 2.66
CA GLY A 97 0.85 -6.67 1.27
C GLY A 97 0.64 -8.11 0.83
N ALA A 98 0.10 -8.31 -0.37
CA ALA A 98 0.16 -9.56 -1.10
C ALA A 98 1.17 -9.44 -2.25
N THR A 99 1.79 -10.56 -2.60
CA THR A 99 2.76 -10.68 -3.69
C THR A 99 2.94 -12.16 -3.98
N THR A 100 3.45 -12.51 -5.15
CA THR A 100 3.84 -13.88 -5.45
C THR A 100 5.21 -14.22 -4.83
N ILE A 101 5.53 -15.51 -4.71
CA ILE A 101 6.82 -15.98 -4.15
C ILE A 101 8.00 -15.48 -4.99
N ASP A 102 7.83 -15.43 -6.32
CA ASP A 102 8.89 -15.01 -7.24
C ASP A 102 9.20 -13.51 -7.12
N GLU A 103 8.20 -12.70 -6.78
CA GLU A 103 8.34 -11.25 -6.59
C GLU A 103 8.79 -10.84 -5.17
N TYR A 104 8.68 -11.75 -4.20
CA TYR A 104 9.13 -11.53 -2.83
C TYR A 104 10.65 -11.66 -2.67
N ARG A 105 11.27 -12.54 -3.46
CA ARG A 105 12.71 -12.85 -3.40
C ARG A 105 13.55 -11.81 -4.13
#